data_AF-A0AAJ4JRR0-F1
#
_entry.id   AF-A0AAJ4JRR0-F1
#
_cell.length_a   1.000
_cell.length_b   1.000
_cell.length_c   1.000
_cell.angle_alpha   90.00
_cell.angle_beta   90.00
_cell.angle_gamma   90.00
#
_symmetry.space_group_name_H-M   'P 1'
#
loop_
_entity.id
_entity.type
_entity.pdbx_description
1 polymer ?
#
loop_
_entity_poly.entity_id
_entity_poly.type
_entity_poly.pdbx_seq_one_letter_code
_entity_poly.pdbx_strand_id
1 'polypeptide(L)' 'MKEKEYDQLLKEVRVEQNADKRFKLLHQAEAILMEDLPFMPYYFLSSNYLPSPEIEGIVYYNHKSPVFKWAKKN' A
#
# COMPACT_ATOMS: atom_id res chain seq x y z
N MET A 1 -25.29 -0.44 9.14
CA MET A 1 -25.08 -1.76 9.79
C MET A 1 -23.68 -2.27 9.47
N LYS A 2 -23.34 -2.47 8.19
CA LYS A 2 -22.02 -2.97 7.77
C LYS A 2 -20.83 -2.00 7.96
N GLU A 3 -21.07 -0.69 8.05
CA GLU A 3 -20.05 0.29 8.48
C GLU A 3 -19.46 -0.05 9.86
N LYS A 4 -20.30 -0.41 10.83
CA LYS A 4 -19.85 -0.78 12.19
C LYS A 4 -19.05 -2.09 12.19
N GLU A 5 -19.41 -3.02 11.31
CA GLU A 5 -18.70 -4.28 11.11
C GLU A 5 -17.33 -4.06 10.46
N TYR A 6 -17.27 -3.20 9.45
CA TYR A 6 -16.03 -2.75 8.83
C TYR A 6 -15.09 -2.10 9.86
N ASP A 7 -15.58 -1.17 10.67
CA ASP A 7 -14.80 -0.54 11.75
C ASP A 7 -14.29 -1.55 12.78
N GLN A 8 -15.08 -2.56 13.10
CA GLN A 8 -14.70 -3.61 14.02
C GLN A 8 -13.59 -4.50 13.43
N LEU A 9 -13.73 -4.92 12.17
CA LEU A 9 -12.70 -5.67 11.44
C LEU A 9 -11.38 -4.88 11.40
N LEU A 10 -11.42 -3.57 11.15
CA LEU A 10 -10.23 -2.73 11.16
C LEU A 10 -9.55 -2.65 12.54
N LYS A 11 -10.30 -2.66 13.64
CA LYS A 11 -9.73 -2.69 15.00
C LYS A 11 -9.02 -4.02 15.27
N GLU A 12 -9.61 -5.13 14.83
CA GLU A 12 -9.03 -6.47 14.99
C GLU A 12 -7.76 -6.64 14.15
N VAL A 13 -7.78 -6.17 12.89
CA VAL A 13 -6.60 -6.16 12.00
C VAL A 13 -5.42 -5.42 12.62
N ARG A 14 -5.66 -4.32 13.34
CA ARG A 14 -4.59 -3.50 13.95
C ARG A 14 -3.83 -4.22 15.05
N VAL A 15 -4.46 -5.16 15.75
CA VAL A 15 -3.86 -5.87 16.90
C VAL A 15 -3.46 -7.31 16.57
N GLU A 16 -3.94 -7.88 15.46
CA GLU A 16 -3.58 -9.23 15.01
C GLU A 16 -2.12 -9.29 14.52
N GLN A 17 -1.34 -10.16 15.16
CA GLN A 17 0.09 -10.35 14.87
C GLN A 17 0.33 -11.43 13.83
N ASN A 18 -0.55 -12.42 13.75
CA ASN A 18 -0.45 -13.48 12.76
C ASN A 18 -0.82 -12.96 11.37
N ALA A 19 0.12 -13.05 10.42
CA ALA A 19 -0.06 -12.51 9.08
C ALA A 19 -1.26 -13.13 8.35
N ASP A 20 -1.40 -14.46 8.36
CA ASP A 20 -2.48 -15.15 7.64
C ASP A 20 -3.86 -14.76 8.15
N LYS A 21 -4.02 -14.66 9.47
CA LYS A 21 -5.27 -14.18 10.09
C LYS A 21 -5.54 -12.73 9.76
N ARG A 22 -4.52 -11.87 9.83
CA ARG A 22 -4.65 -10.45 9.48
C ARG A 22 -5.08 -10.25 8.03
N PHE A 23 -4.55 -11.03 7.10
CA PHE A 23 -4.95 -10.98 5.69
C PHE A 23 -6.39 -11.44 5.47
N LYS A 24 -6.84 -12.49 6.16
CA LYS A 24 -8.24 -12.93 6.08
C LYS A 24 -9.21 -11.84 6.55
N LEU A 25 -8.90 -11.18 7.66
CA LEU A 25 -9.71 -10.08 8.18
C LEU A 25 -9.74 -8.87 7.22
N LEU A 26 -8.60 -8.56 6.59
CA LEU A 26 -8.51 -7.50 5.57
C LEU A 26 -9.36 -7.81 4.33
N HIS A 27 -9.38 -9.05 3.85
CA HIS A 27 -10.23 -9.44 2.72
C HIS A 27 -11.73 -9.36 3.05
N GLN A 28 -12.11 -9.66 4.30
CA GLN A 28 -13.49 -9.47 4.75
C GLN A 28 -13.87 -7.98 4.74
N ALA A 29 -12.98 -7.11 5.21
CA ALA A 29 -13.19 -5.66 5.16
C ALA A 29 -13.26 -5.13 3.71
N GLU A 30 -12.44 -5.65 2.81
CA GLU A 30 -12.45 -5.32 1.39
C GLU A 30 -13.78 -5.72 0.71
N ALA A 31 -14.34 -6.88 1.05
CA ALA A 31 -15.64 -7.30 0.52
C ALA A 31 -16.76 -6.31 0.91
N ILE A 32 -16.79 -5.85 2.17
CA ILE A 32 -17.77 -4.84 2.62
C ILE A 32 -17.58 -3.51 1.88
N LEU A 33 -16.33 -3.09 1.64
CA LEU A 33 -16.05 -1.92 0.82
C LEU A 33 -16.63 -2.04 -0.59
N MET A 34 -16.44 -3.20 -1.24
CA MET A 34 -16.94 -3.43 -2.60
C MET A 34 -18.47 -3.52 -2.69
N GLU A 35 -19.13 -4.02 -1.63
CA GLU A 35 -20.58 -4.18 -1.60
C GLU A 35 -21.34 -2.90 -1.24
N ASP A 36 -20.90 -2.15 -0.21
CA ASP A 36 -21.73 -1.08 0.40
C ASP A 36 -21.09 0.30 0.40
N LEU A 37 -19.78 0.43 0.20
CA LEU A 37 -19.06 1.71 0.19
C LEU A 37 -18.43 1.93 -1.19
N PRO A 38 -19.20 2.42 -2.18
CA PRO A 38 -18.74 2.47 -3.56
C PRO A 38 -17.51 3.36 -3.71
N PHE A 39 -16.34 2.72 -3.76
CA PHE A 39 -15.10 3.31 -4.24
C PHE A 39 -14.66 2.50 -5.45
N MET A 40 -14.42 3.16 -6.57
CA MET A 40 -14.01 2.51 -7.82
C MET A 40 -12.51 2.74 -8.00
N PRO A 41 -11.65 1.72 -7.79
CA PRO A 41 -10.23 1.86 -8.09
C PRO A 41 -10.06 2.00 -9.61
N TYR A 42 -9.70 3.20 -10.06
CA TYR A 42 -9.50 3.46 -11.49
C TYR A 42 -8.09 3.06 -11.97
N TYR A 43 -7.08 3.20 -11.11
CA TYR A 43 -5.68 2.85 -11.41
C TYR A 43 -4.84 2.72 -10.14
N PHE A 44 -3.78 1.92 -10.21
CA PHE A 44 -2.72 1.90 -9.21
C PHE A 44 -1.63 2.90 -9.60
N LEU A 45 -1.24 3.76 -8.66
CA LEU A 45 -0.19 4.75 -8.89
C LEU A 45 1.17 4.06 -9.01
N SER A 46 1.83 4.27 -10.14
CA SER A 46 3.23 3.90 -10.35
C SER A 46 4.12 5.15 -10.35
N SER A 47 5.26 5.10 -9.67
CA SER A 47 6.25 6.18 -9.70
C SER A 47 7.29 5.91 -10.78
N ASN A 48 7.33 6.76 -11.80
CA ASN A 48 8.29 6.68 -12.89
C ASN A 48 9.39 7.74 -12.69
N TYR A 49 10.64 7.39 -12.93
CA TYR A 49 11.80 8.28 -12.77
C TYR A 49 12.69 8.24 -14.00
N LEU A 50 13.28 9.37 -14.36
CA LEU A 50 14.20 9.51 -15.49
C LEU A 50 15.57 10.00 -14.99
N PRO A 51 16.43 9.09 -14.48
CA PRO A 51 17.79 9.45 -14.09
C PRO A 51 18.70 9.64 -15.31
N SER A 52 19.73 10.47 -15.16
CA SER A 52 20.81 10.54 -16.15
C SER A 52 21.54 9.19 -16.22
N PRO A 53 21.93 8.70 -17.41
CA PRO A 53 22.74 7.48 -17.55
C PRO A 53 24.10 7.55 -16.86
N GLU A 54 24.60 8.76 -16.57
CA GLU A 54 25.89 8.97 -15.87
C GLU A 54 25.81 8.77 -14.36
N ILE A 55 24.60 8.60 -13.79
CA ILE A 55 24.39 8.52 -12.35
C ILE A 55 23.94 7.13 -11.96
N GLU A 56 24.74 6.47 -11.13
CA GLU A 56 24.45 5.15 -10.57
C GLU A 56 24.17 5.24 -9.07
N GLY A 57 23.49 4.21 -8.52
CA GLY A 57 23.29 4.08 -7.07
C GLY A 57 22.09 4.85 -6.49
N ILE A 58 21.18 5.36 -7.32
CA ILE A 58 19.88 5.90 -6.86
C ILE A 58 18.97 4.73 -6.44
N VAL A 59 18.39 4.81 -5.25
CA VAL A 59 17.48 3.79 -4.73
C VAL A 59 16.03 4.28 -4.78
N TYR A 60 15.17 3.50 -5.42
CA TYR A 60 13.74 3.77 -5.55
C TYR A 60 12.95 2.82 -4.64
N TYR A 61 12.38 3.36 -3.57
CA TYR A 61 11.47 2.61 -2.71
C TYR A 61 10.02 2.90 -3.11
N ASN A 62 9.18 1.88 -3.05
CA ASN A 62 7.74 2.05 -3.20
C ASN A 62 7.23 3.06 -2.16
N HIS A 63 6.46 4.05 -2.62
CA HIS A 63 5.78 5.07 -1.80
C HIS A 63 6.74 6.02 -1.05
N LYS A 64 7.99 6.19 -1.50
CA LYS A 64 8.93 7.18 -0.96
C LYS A 64 9.62 7.97 -2.07
N SER A 65 10.13 9.14 -1.72
CA SER A 65 11.05 9.87 -2.60
C SER A 65 12.31 9.04 -2.87
N PRO A 66 12.92 9.17 -4.06
CA PRO A 66 14.19 8.52 -4.36
C PRO A 66 15.26 8.87 -3.32
N VAL A 67 16.07 7.89 -2.94
CA VAL A 67 17.14 8.05 -1.97
C VAL A 67 18.47 8.17 -2.71
N PHE A 68 19.13 9.31 -2.52
CA PHE A 68 20.39 9.66 -3.19
C PHE A 68 21.65 9.36 -2.35
N LYS A 69 21.50 8.66 -1.22
CA LYS A 69 22.60 8.39 -0.28
C LYS A 69 23.82 7.70 -0.92
N TRP A 70 23.59 6.87 -1.93
CA TRP A 70 24.63 6.13 -2.64
C TRP A 70 24.80 6.59 -4.09
N ALA A 71 24.18 7.70 -4.47
CA ALA A 71 24.24 8.21 -5.82
C ALA A 71 25.67 8.69 -6.13
N LYS A 72 26.22 8.22 -7.25
CA LYS A 72 27.55 8.62 -7.72
C LYS A 72 27.51 8.86 -9.22
N LYS A 73 28.29 9.84 -9.65
CA LYS A 73 28.59 10.04 -11.06
C LYS A 73 29.69 9.06 -11.45
N ASN A 74 29.51 8.35 -12.57
CA ASN A 74 30.57 7.56 -13.20
C ASN A 74 31.74 8.43 -13.65
#